data_AF-A0A960ZTN0-F1
#
_entry.id   AF-A0A960ZTN0-F1
#
_cell.length_a   1.000
_cell.length_b   1.000
_cell.length_c   1.000
_cell.angle_alpha   90.00
_cell.angle_beta   90.00
_cell.angle_gamma   90.00
#
_symmetry.space_group_name_H-M   'P 1'
#
loop_
_entity.id
_entity.type
_entity.pdbx_description
1 polymer ?
#
loop_
_entity_poly.entity_id
_entity_poly.type
_entity_poly.pdbx_seq_one_letter_code
_entity_poly.pdbx_strand_id
1 'polypeptide(L)'
;NKILYAPGKASNAGGVSVSGLEQSQNSLRLSWSREEVDTRLRGIMHDIHKKCIAHGVEPDGSVNYVRGANIGGFIRVADAMLAQGLV
;
A
#
# COMPACT_ATOMS: atom_id res chain seq x y z
N ASN A 1 -13.45 -20.14 12.72
CA ASN A 1 -12.63 -19.13 13.43
C ASN A 1 -12.52 -17.85 12.62
N LYS A 2 -12.97 -16.71 13.15
CA LYS A 2 -12.85 -15.37 12.54
C LYS A 2 -11.50 -14.74 12.94
N ILE A 3 -10.40 -15.34 12.49
CA ILE A 3 -9.04 -14.83 12.79
C ILE A 3 -8.68 -13.74 11.78
N LEU A 4 -8.22 -12.59 12.27
CA LEU A 4 -7.68 -11.55 11.41
C LEU A 4 -6.39 -12.03 10.76
N TYR A 5 -6.34 -11.98 9.43
CA TYR A 5 -5.18 -12.38 8.64
C TYR A 5 -4.70 -11.21 7.80
N ALA A 6 -3.43 -10.81 7.99
CA ALA A 6 -2.80 -9.75 7.21
C ALA A 6 -1.91 -10.37 6.11
N PRO A 7 -2.22 -10.17 4.81
CA PRO A 7 -1.45 -10.78 3.73
C PRO A 7 -0.08 -10.13 3.61
N GLY A 8 0.95 -10.94 3.30
CA GLY A 8 2.34 -10.49 3.17
C GLY A 8 2.48 -9.26 2.27
N LYS A 9 1.87 -9.27 1.07
CA LYS A 9 1.92 -8.15 0.12
C LYS A 9 1.46 -6.79 0.66
N ALA A 10 0.69 -6.77 1.75
CA ALA A 10 0.31 -5.54 2.44
C ALA A 10 1.17 -5.33 3.70
N SER A 11 1.34 -6.36 4.53
CA SER A 11 2.03 -6.24 5.81
C SER A 11 3.55 -6.03 5.70
N ASN A 12 4.19 -6.53 4.64
CA ASN A 12 5.64 -6.38 4.39
C ASN A 12 5.98 -5.29 3.36
N ALA A 13 4.99 -4.57 2.84
CA ALA A 13 5.17 -3.52 1.83
C ALA A 13 6.04 -2.35 2.32
N GLY A 14 6.28 -2.26 3.63
CA GLY A 14 7.14 -1.24 4.22
C GLY A 14 8.56 -1.23 3.65
N GLY A 15 9.15 -2.40 3.34
CA GLY A 15 10.50 -2.46 2.76
C GLY A 15 10.57 -1.76 1.40
N VAL A 16 9.67 -2.11 0.48
CA VAL A 16 9.58 -1.47 -0.85
C VAL A 16 9.23 0.01 -0.73
N SER A 17 8.39 0.37 0.25
CA SER A 17 8.00 1.75 0.51
C SER A 17 9.20 2.61 0.90
N VAL A 18 10.08 2.10 1.78
CA VAL A 18 11.32 2.80 2.16
C VAL A 18 12.27 2.93 0.97
N SER A 19 12.37 1.93 0.09
CA SER A 19 13.15 2.06 -1.16
C SER A 19 12.60 3.17 -2.08
N GLY A 20 11.28 3.39 -2.11
CA GLY A 20 10.68 4.53 -2.82
C GLY A 20 10.99 5.88 -2.17
N LEU A 21 11.04 5.93 -0.83
CA LEU A 21 11.46 7.12 -0.08
C LEU A 21 12.95 7.42 -0.32
N GLU A 22 13.80 6.41 -0.40
CA GLU A 22 15.22 6.54 -0.77
C GLU A 22 15.38 7.14 -2.18
N GLN A 23 14.65 6.63 -3.17
CA GLN A 23 14.66 7.19 -4.53
C GLN A 23 14.23 8.68 -4.56
N SER A 24 13.27 9.06 -3.71
CA SER A 24 12.82 10.44 -3.57
C SER A 24 13.91 11.34 -2.97
N GLN A 25 14.57 10.89 -1.90
CA GLN A 25 15.71 11.59 -1.29
C GLN A 25 16.86 11.79 -2.30
N ASN A 26 17.20 10.74 -3.05
CA ASN A 26 18.23 10.79 -4.10
C ASN A 26 17.88 11.81 -5.20
N SER A 27 16.63 11.83 -5.64
CA SER A 27 16.16 12.77 -6.67
C SER A 27 16.16 14.22 -6.19
N LEU A 28 15.83 14.45 -4.92
CA LEU A 28 15.81 15.76 -4.28
C LEU A 28 17.18 16.22 -3.75
N ARG A 29 18.17 15.33 -3.72
CA ARG A 29 19.52 15.56 -3.13
C ARG A 29 19.46 16.06 -1.69
N LEU A 30 18.53 15.52 -0.91
CA LEU A 30 18.38 15.82 0.51
C LEU A 30 18.27 14.52 1.31
N SER A 31 18.58 14.60 2.59
CA SER A 31 18.41 13.50 3.54
C SER A 31 17.36 13.89 4.56
N TRP A 32 16.45 12.97 4.86
CA TRP A 32 15.47 13.10 5.93
C TRP A 32 16.00 12.52 7.23
N SER A 33 15.48 13.02 8.36
CA SER A 33 15.74 12.36 9.64
C SER A 33 15.03 11.01 9.71
N ARG A 34 15.46 10.17 10.65
CA ARG A 34 14.82 8.88 10.92
C ARG A 34 13.32 9.06 11.24
N GLU A 35 12.99 10.07 12.03
CA GLU A 35 11.63 10.39 12.47
C GLU A 35 10.74 10.80 11.29
N GLU A 36 11.31 11.53 10.32
CA GLU A 36 10.58 11.91 9.11
C GLU A 36 10.34 10.70 8.20
N VAL A 37 11.33 9.83 8.00
CA VAL A 37 11.16 8.58 7.25
C VAL A 37 10.11 7.68 7.90
N ASP A 38 10.16 7.52 9.22
CA ASP A 38 9.20 6.72 9.99
C ASP A 38 7.78 7.30 9.92
N THR A 39 7.63 8.62 10.02
CA THR A 39 6.32 9.29 9.85
C THR A 39 5.74 9.04 8.46
N ARG A 40 6.56 9.17 7.41
CA ARG A 40 6.16 8.88 6.03
C ARG A 40 5.78 7.41 5.85
N LEU A 41 6.59 6.49 6.38
CA LEU A 41 6.33 5.05 6.34
C LEU A 41 5.00 4.69 7.04
N ARG A 42 4.73 5.24 8.22
CA ARG A 42 3.45 5.05 8.91
C ARG A 42 2.27 5.53 8.07
N GLY A 43 2.41 6.69 7.43
CA GLY A 43 1.41 7.20 6.49
C GLY A 43 1.12 6.21 5.35
N ILE A 44 2.17 5.70 4.71
CA ILE A 44 2.06 4.71 3.63
C ILE A 44 1.39 3.42 4.11
N MET A 45 1.79 2.88 5.27
CA MET A 45 1.21 1.65 5.82
C MET A 45 -0.27 1.82 6.19
N HIS A 46 -0.64 2.99 6.71
CA HIS A 46 -2.04 3.33 6.99
C HIS A 46 -2.88 3.44 5.71
N ASP A 47 -2.32 4.01 4.64
CA ASP A 47 -3.01 4.08 3.35
C ASP A 47 -3.17 2.70 2.70
N ILE A 48 -2.19 1.81 2.85
CA ILE A 48 -2.30 0.40 2.44
C ILE A 48 -3.42 -0.30 3.21
N HIS A 49 -3.49 -0.10 4.53
CA HIS A 49 -4.54 -0.66 5.37
C HIS A 49 -5.93 -0.15 4.97
N LYS A 50 -6.09 1.16 4.77
CA LYS A 50 -7.34 1.78 4.26
C LYS A 50 -7.81 1.16 2.95
N LYS A 51 -6.90 0.94 1.99
CA LYS A 51 -7.24 0.27 0.72
C LYS A 51 -7.72 -1.16 0.93
N CYS A 52 -7.06 -1.90 1.84
CA CYS A 52 -7.49 -3.26 2.16
C CYS A 52 -8.90 -3.28 2.76
N ILE A 53 -9.25 -2.31 3.62
CA ILE A 53 -10.60 -2.17 4.15
C ILE A 53 -11.57 -1.81 3.03
N ALA A 54 -11.30 -0.75 2.27
CA ALA A 54 -12.20 -0.25 1.22
C ALA A 54 -12.59 -1.32 0.18
N HIS A 55 -11.68 -2.25 -0.14
CA HIS A 55 -11.92 -3.30 -1.13
C HIS A 55 -12.11 -4.70 -0.54
N GLY A 56 -12.03 -4.84 0.79
CA GLY A 56 -12.09 -6.11 1.50
C GLY A 56 -13.26 -6.25 2.46
N VAL A 57 -14.03 -5.18 2.73
CA VAL A 57 -15.23 -5.26 3.57
C VAL A 57 -16.26 -6.18 2.92
N GLU A 58 -16.71 -7.16 3.69
CA GLU A 58 -17.74 -8.13 3.33
C GLU A 58 -19.12 -7.67 3.86
N PRO A 59 -20.23 -8.25 3.35
CA PRO A 59 -21.58 -7.85 3.78
C PRO A 59 -21.86 -7.99 5.27
N ASP A 60 -21.12 -8.85 5.98
CA ASP A 60 -21.23 -9.05 7.44
C ASP A 60 -20.38 -8.06 8.26
N GLY A 61 -19.73 -7.10 7.61
CA GLY A 61 -18.86 -6.10 8.22
C GLY A 61 -17.45 -6.59 8.53
N SER A 62 -17.12 -7.86 8.26
CA SER A 62 -15.75 -8.36 8.37
C SER A 62 -14.87 -7.88 7.22
N VAL A 63 -13.54 -7.92 7.39
CA VAL A 63 -12.58 -7.50 6.36
C VAL A 63 -11.77 -8.69 5.89
N ASN A 64 -11.92 -9.03 4.61
CA ASN A 64 -11.03 -9.94 3.90
C ASN A 64 -9.83 -9.17 3.35
N TYR A 65 -8.76 -9.09 4.14
CA TYR A 65 -7.55 -8.35 3.77
C TYR A 65 -6.84 -8.93 2.53
N VAL A 66 -6.93 -10.24 2.26
CA VAL A 66 -6.35 -10.84 1.05
C VAL A 66 -7.04 -10.29 -0.19
N ARG A 67 -8.38 -10.30 -0.18
CA ARG A 67 -9.20 -9.74 -1.25
C ARG A 67 -8.94 -8.24 -1.40
N GLY A 68 -8.98 -7.50 -0.29
CA GLY A 68 -8.74 -6.06 -0.28
C GLY A 68 -7.37 -5.67 -0.84
N ALA A 69 -6.31 -6.37 -0.45
CA ALA A 69 -4.96 -6.12 -0.95
C ALA A 69 -4.82 -6.43 -2.45
N ASN A 70 -5.46 -7.51 -2.93
CA ASN A 70 -5.43 -7.87 -4.35
C ASN A 70 -6.18 -6.87 -5.21
N ILE A 71 -7.43 -6.55 -4.86
CA ILE A 71 -8.27 -5.64 -5.63
C ILE A 71 -7.69 -4.22 -5.60
N GLY A 72 -7.34 -3.71 -4.41
CA GLY A 72 -6.79 -2.36 -4.26
C GLY A 72 -5.44 -2.18 -4.98
N GLY A 73 -4.60 -3.22 -5.01
CA GLY A 73 -3.36 -3.21 -5.78
C GLY A 73 -3.60 -3.28 -7.29
N PHE A 74 -4.54 -4.11 -7.73
CA PHE A 74 -4.85 -4.30 -9.14
C PHE A 74 -5.50 -3.07 -9.78
N ILE A 75 -6.48 -2.44 -9.13
CA ILE A 75 -7.19 -1.26 -9.67
C ILE A 75 -6.20 -0.17 -10.07
N ARG A 76 -5.23 0.14 -9.20
CA ARG A 76 -4.22 1.17 -9.50
C ARG A 76 -3.42 0.87 -10.77
N VAL A 77 -3.06 -0.39 -10.99
CA VAL A 77 -2.32 -0.80 -12.18
C VAL A 77 -3.23 -0.81 -13.41
N ALA A 78 -4.44 -1.34 -13.29
CA ALA A 78 -5.42 -1.37 -14.37
C ALA A 78 -5.77 0.05 -14.85
N ASP A 79 -6.02 0.98 -13.94
CA ASP A 79 -6.29 2.39 -14.27
C ASP A 79 -5.12 3.03 -15.02
N ALA A 80 -3.88 2.74 -14.59
CA ALA A 80 -2.68 3.23 -15.27
C ALA A 80 -2.52 2.61 -16.67
N MET A 81 -2.79 1.31 -16.84
CA MET A 81 -2.75 0.63 -18.13
C MET A 81 -3.80 1.20 -19.09
N LEU A 82 -5.02 1.43 -18.62
CA LEU A 82 -6.09 2.04 -19.40
C LEU A 82 -5.74 3.47 -19.83
N ALA A 83 -5.11 4.25 -18.93
CA ALA A 83 -4.69 5.62 -19.22
C ALA A 83 -3.53 5.70 -20.22
N GLN A 84 -2.62 4.71 -20.22
CA GLN A 84 -1.52 4.65 -21.18
C GLN A 84 -1.95 4.13 -22.56
N GLY A 85 -3.13 3.51 -22.67
CA GLY A 85 -3.65 2.98 -23.92
C GLY A 85 -2.95 1.68 -24.37
N LEU A 86 -3.11 1.34 -25.65
CA LEU A 86 -2.39 0.21 -26.24
C LEU A 86 -0.97 0.67 -26.60
N VAL A 87 0.03 0.12 -25.91
CA VAL A 87 1.46 0.38 -26.12
C VAL A 87 2.20 -0.86 -26.59
#